data_AF-A0A969F461-F1
#
_entry.id   AF-A0A969F461-F1
#
_cell.length_a   1.000
_cell.length_b   1.000
_cell.length_c   1.000
_cell.angle_alpha   90.00
_cell.angle_beta   90.00
_cell.angle_gamma   90.00
#
_symmetry.space_group_name_H-M   'P 1'
#
loop_
_entity.id
_entity.type
_entity.pdbx_description
1 polymer ?
#
loop_
_entity_poly.entity_id
_entity_poly.type
_entity_poly.pdbx_seq_one_letter_code
_entity_poly.pdbx_strand_id
1 'polypeptide(L)'
;SDNPEPGDVYDLEAFEAQHPDKVIIYWTTSLARSIGSDVSDLFNNQMRQYAIEHNKVLFDVADILSHDPDDNACYDNRDGIPYTSQNDTENFPDDGHNYLAICPHYTTETEGGHLGSTSTGAIHVAKAFWVLMARLAGWDGSNPQ
;
A
#
# COMPACT_ATOMS: atom_id res chain seq x y z
N SER A 1 16.02 -17.19 -3.15
CA SER A 1 17.10 -17.57 -2.22
C SER A 1 16.61 -17.20 -0.84
N ASP A 2 16.69 -18.12 0.10
CA ASP A 2 16.35 -17.91 1.51
C ASP A 2 17.26 -16.81 2.06
N ASN A 3 16.71 -15.69 2.52
CA ASN A 3 17.48 -14.59 3.10
C ASN A 3 17.43 -14.76 4.63
N PRO A 4 18.54 -15.06 5.31
CA PRO A 4 18.54 -15.36 6.74
C PRO A 4 18.24 -14.16 7.67
N GLU A 5 17.79 -13.03 7.11
CA GLU A 5 17.34 -11.87 7.87
C GLU A 5 15.87 -12.08 8.28
N PRO A 6 15.55 -12.05 9.58
CA PRO A 6 14.18 -12.27 10.05
C PRO A 6 13.20 -11.26 9.45
N GLY A 7 12.09 -11.77 8.94
CA GLY A 7 10.99 -10.96 8.39
C GLY A 7 10.82 -11.04 6.88
N ASP A 8 11.34 -12.08 6.22
CA ASP A 8 11.02 -12.35 4.83
C ASP A 8 9.74 -13.21 4.68
N VAL A 9 9.38 -13.52 3.44
CA VAL A 9 8.14 -14.23 3.14
C VAL A 9 8.14 -15.69 3.62
N TYR A 10 9.32 -16.31 3.73
CA TYR A 10 9.47 -17.71 4.15
C TYR A 10 9.27 -17.86 5.65
N ASP A 11 9.69 -16.87 6.45
CA ASP A 11 9.36 -16.81 7.88
C ASP A 11 7.84 -16.75 8.09
N LEU A 12 7.13 -15.98 7.24
CA LEU A 12 5.68 -15.87 7.30
C LEU A 12 4.99 -17.18 6.91
N GLU A 13 5.49 -17.88 5.89
CA GLU A 13 5.00 -19.22 5.51
C GLU A 13 5.24 -20.26 6.62
N ALA A 14 6.42 -20.23 7.25
CA ALA A 14 6.73 -21.12 8.36
C ALA A 14 5.81 -20.85 9.57
N PHE A 15 5.48 -19.59 9.83
CA PHE A 15 4.52 -19.20 10.85
C PHE A 15 3.10 -19.67 10.49
N GLU A 16 2.66 -19.47 9.26
CA GLU A 16 1.35 -19.93 8.77
C GLU A 16 1.20 -21.46 8.89
N ALA A 17 2.25 -22.22 8.51
CA ALA A 17 2.26 -23.68 8.63
C ALA A 17 2.16 -24.16 10.09
N GLN A 18 2.70 -23.40 11.04
CA GLN A 18 2.62 -23.69 12.47
C GLN A 18 1.28 -23.29 13.11
N HIS A 19 0.49 -22.46 12.43
CA HIS A 19 -0.75 -21.89 12.94
C HIS A 19 -1.93 -22.04 11.96
N PRO A 20 -2.34 -23.28 11.62
CA PRO A 20 -3.40 -23.53 10.64
C PRO A 20 -4.79 -23.04 11.07
N ASP A 21 -4.97 -22.68 12.35
CA ASP A 21 -6.19 -22.05 12.88
C ASP A 21 -6.20 -20.52 12.75
N LYS A 22 -5.14 -19.93 12.19
CA LYS A 22 -4.99 -18.49 11.97
C LYS A 22 -5.03 -18.16 10.48
N VAL A 23 -5.58 -16.99 10.18
CA VAL A 23 -5.46 -16.38 8.85
C VAL A 23 -4.33 -15.38 8.91
N ILE A 24 -3.33 -15.54 8.03
CA ILE A 24 -2.23 -14.59 7.87
C ILE A 24 -2.59 -13.64 6.73
N ILE A 25 -2.55 -12.34 7.02
CA ILE A 25 -2.83 -11.27 6.05
C ILE A 25 -1.50 -10.66 5.63
N TYR A 26 -1.20 -10.76 4.35
CA TYR A 26 -0.07 -10.08 3.71
C TYR A 26 -0.50 -8.66 3.36
N TRP A 27 0.45 -7.73 3.27
CA TRP A 27 0.14 -6.34 2.94
C TRP A 27 1.20 -5.70 2.04
N THR A 28 0.78 -4.73 1.23
CA THR A 28 1.70 -3.82 0.53
C THR A 28 2.14 -2.68 1.46
N THR A 29 3.26 -2.03 1.16
CA THR A 29 3.66 -0.82 1.88
C THR A 29 2.99 0.42 1.28
N SER A 30 2.81 1.47 2.08
CA SER A 30 2.44 2.78 1.54
C SER A 30 3.45 3.25 0.48
N LEU A 31 2.95 4.00 -0.49
CA LEU A 31 3.77 4.75 -1.44
C LEU A 31 4.14 6.10 -0.82
N ALA A 32 5.29 6.65 -1.24
CA ALA A 32 5.66 8.00 -0.88
C ALA A 32 4.82 9.01 -1.68
N ARG A 33 4.83 10.27 -1.23
CA ARG A 33 4.15 11.36 -1.90
C ARG A 33 5.04 12.06 -2.93
N SER A 34 6.30 12.31 -2.58
CA SER A 34 7.26 13.02 -3.44
C SER A 34 7.89 12.14 -4.49
N ILE A 35 8.29 10.94 -4.13
CA ILE A 35 9.03 10.03 -5.00
C ILE A 35 8.25 8.74 -5.07
N GLY A 36 7.44 8.55 -6.10
CA GLY A 36 7.06 7.21 -6.48
C GLY A 36 8.34 6.44 -6.76
N SER A 37 8.81 5.63 -5.81
CA SER A 37 10.07 4.91 -5.98
C SER A 37 9.81 3.63 -6.75
N ASP A 38 10.64 3.38 -7.76
CA ASP A 38 10.68 2.10 -8.47
C ASP A 38 10.83 0.93 -7.50
N VAL A 39 11.54 1.12 -6.38
CA VAL A 39 11.69 0.14 -5.31
C VAL A 39 10.37 -0.17 -4.61
N SER A 40 9.60 0.83 -4.19
CA SER A 40 8.29 0.64 -3.53
C SER A 40 7.29 0.00 -4.47
N ASP A 41 7.23 0.46 -5.72
CA ASP A 41 6.37 -0.12 -6.75
C ASP A 41 6.76 -1.55 -7.07
N LEU A 42 8.06 -1.84 -7.22
CA LEU A 42 8.57 -3.18 -7.47
C LEU A 42 8.26 -4.11 -6.30
N PHE A 43 8.49 -3.67 -5.05
CA PHE A 43 8.14 -4.46 -3.86
C PHE A 43 6.65 -4.74 -3.81
N ASN A 44 5.80 -3.73 -3.98
CA ASN A 44 4.35 -3.89 -3.94
C ASN A 44 3.85 -4.83 -5.04
N ASN A 45 4.43 -4.74 -6.25
CA ASN A 45 4.12 -5.65 -7.34
C ASN A 45 4.58 -7.09 -7.06
N GLN A 46 5.76 -7.29 -6.46
CA GLN A 46 6.21 -8.61 -6.01
C GLN A 46 5.28 -9.20 -4.96
N MET A 47 4.85 -8.40 -3.97
CA MET A 47 3.91 -8.84 -2.94
C MET A 47 2.54 -9.22 -3.51
N ARG A 48 2.01 -8.45 -4.47
CA ARG A 48 0.77 -8.77 -5.20
C ARG A 48 0.90 -10.07 -5.98
N GLN A 49 1.97 -10.23 -6.75
CA GLN A 49 2.23 -11.44 -7.53
C GLN A 49 2.34 -12.65 -6.62
N TYR A 50 3.12 -12.55 -5.55
CA TYR A 50 3.27 -13.61 -4.56
C TYR A 50 1.93 -14.01 -3.93
N ALA A 51 1.11 -13.04 -3.53
CA ALA A 51 -0.21 -13.33 -2.95
C ALA A 51 -1.14 -14.07 -3.92
N ILE A 52 -1.13 -13.71 -5.20
CA ILE A 52 -1.91 -14.39 -6.24
C ILE A 52 -1.38 -15.83 -6.45
N GLU A 53 -0.07 -15.98 -6.65
CA GLU A 53 0.57 -17.27 -6.96
C GLU A 53 0.43 -18.29 -5.84
N HIS A 54 0.43 -17.82 -4.58
CA HIS A 54 0.35 -18.67 -3.39
C HIS A 54 -1.03 -18.65 -2.70
N ASN A 55 -2.03 -18.03 -3.33
CA ASN A 55 -3.41 -17.92 -2.82
C ASN A 55 -3.47 -17.34 -1.38
N LYS A 56 -2.74 -16.25 -1.14
CA LYS A 56 -2.68 -15.55 0.15
C LYS A 56 -3.77 -14.49 0.24
N VAL A 57 -4.15 -14.15 1.48
CA VAL A 57 -4.99 -12.98 1.76
C VAL A 57 -4.11 -11.73 1.71
N LEU A 58 -4.46 -10.76 0.86
CA LEU A 58 -3.73 -9.50 0.70
C LEU A 58 -4.57 -8.30 1.14
N PHE A 59 -3.96 -7.41 1.93
CA PHE A 59 -4.44 -6.07 2.22
C PHE A 59 -3.58 -5.04 1.48
N ASP A 60 -4.08 -4.55 0.35
CA ASP A 60 -3.31 -3.70 -0.56
C ASP A 60 -3.37 -2.22 -0.17
N VAL A 61 -2.62 -1.85 0.87
CA VAL A 61 -2.53 -0.47 1.38
C VAL A 61 -2.08 0.51 0.29
N ALA A 62 -1.13 0.12 -0.56
CA ALA A 62 -0.63 0.93 -1.67
C ALA A 62 -1.75 1.30 -2.65
N ASP A 63 -2.56 0.33 -3.05
CA ASP A 63 -3.69 0.53 -3.95
C ASP A 63 -4.77 1.42 -3.31
N ILE A 64 -5.14 1.13 -2.05
CA ILE A 64 -6.13 1.91 -1.30
C ILE A 64 -5.72 3.38 -1.16
N LEU A 65 -4.45 3.64 -0.86
CA LEU A 65 -3.95 5.00 -0.56
C LEU A 65 -3.56 5.79 -1.82
N SER A 66 -3.42 5.14 -2.97
CA SER A 66 -3.16 5.79 -4.25
C SER A 66 -4.43 6.16 -5.03
N HIS A 67 -5.62 5.92 -4.45
CA HIS A 67 -6.89 6.35 -5.02
C HIS A 67 -7.64 7.32 -4.10
N ASP A 68 -8.20 8.37 -4.69
CA ASP A 68 -9.08 9.30 -4.00
C ASP A 68 -10.46 8.66 -3.72
N PRO A 69 -11.36 9.31 -2.95
CA PRO A 69 -12.67 8.75 -2.65
C PRO A 69 -13.59 8.55 -3.87
N ASP A 70 -13.25 9.14 -5.01
CA ASP A 70 -13.95 9.02 -6.29
C ASP A 70 -13.27 8.01 -7.23
N ASP A 71 -12.32 7.20 -6.72
CA ASP A 71 -11.55 6.17 -7.43
C ASP A 71 -10.57 6.74 -8.48
N ASN A 72 -10.17 8.00 -8.36
CA ASN A 72 -9.14 8.57 -9.23
C ASN A 72 -7.75 8.25 -8.69
N ALA A 73 -6.87 7.73 -9.56
CA ALA A 73 -5.48 7.48 -9.23
C ALA A 73 -4.68 8.77 -8.98
N CYS A 74 -3.88 8.74 -7.92
CA CYS A 74 -2.94 9.76 -7.49
C CYS A 74 -1.52 9.39 -7.94
N TYR A 75 -0.78 10.40 -8.38
CA TYR A 75 0.57 10.25 -8.94
C TYR A 75 1.49 11.30 -8.32
N ASP A 76 2.78 11.00 -8.27
CA ASP A 76 3.82 11.86 -7.69
C ASP A 76 3.99 13.20 -8.43
N ASN A 77 3.60 13.24 -9.70
CA ASN A 77 3.82 14.38 -10.59
C ASN A 77 2.86 15.59 -10.46
N ARG A 78 2.02 15.67 -9.40
CA ARG A 78 0.85 16.59 -9.40
C ARG A 78 0.77 17.65 -8.31
N ASP A 79 1.73 17.77 -7.40
CA ASP A 79 1.53 18.63 -6.23
C ASP A 79 2.40 19.91 -6.20
N GLY A 80 3.36 20.04 -7.11
CA GLY A 80 4.26 21.20 -7.17
C GLY A 80 5.11 21.39 -5.91
N ILE A 81 5.28 20.32 -5.11
CA ILE A 81 6.12 20.32 -3.93
C ILE A 81 7.53 19.84 -4.33
N PRO A 82 8.56 20.69 -4.19
CA PRO A 82 9.92 20.27 -4.45
C PRO A 82 10.34 19.17 -3.47
N TYR A 83 11.04 18.15 -3.97
CA TYR A 83 11.65 17.13 -3.13
C TYR A 83 13.14 17.02 -3.42
N THR A 84 13.93 16.68 -2.41
CA THR A 84 15.38 16.55 -2.53
C THR A 84 15.82 15.21 -1.97
N SER A 85 16.31 14.31 -2.83
CA SER A 85 16.92 13.04 -2.45
C SER A 85 18.40 13.03 -2.80
N GLN A 86 19.25 12.91 -1.77
CA GLN A 86 20.72 12.77 -1.77
C GLN A 86 21.53 13.74 -2.66
N ASN A 87 21.27 13.85 -3.96
CA ASN A 87 21.86 14.82 -4.90
C ASN A 87 20.89 15.38 -5.95
N ASP A 88 19.67 14.88 -6.05
CA ASP A 88 18.65 15.35 -7.00
C ASP A 88 17.56 16.11 -6.26
N THR A 89 17.35 17.36 -6.68
CA THR A 89 16.15 18.12 -6.34
C THR A 89 15.23 18.05 -7.54
N GLU A 90 14.16 17.29 -7.41
CA GLU A 90 13.13 17.31 -8.43
C GLU A 90 12.07 18.34 -8.04
N ASN A 91 11.77 19.20 -9.00
CA ASN A 91 10.78 20.25 -8.90
C ASN A 91 10.08 20.40 -10.26
N PHE A 92 9.72 19.27 -10.88
CA PHE A 92 9.02 19.31 -12.16
C PHE A 92 7.52 19.16 -11.92
N PRO A 93 6.70 20.18 -12.26
CA PRO A 93 5.34 19.89 -12.66
C PRO A 93 5.39 18.98 -13.89
N ASP A 94 4.87 17.76 -13.75
CA ASP A 94 4.81 16.71 -14.77
C ASP A 94 6.15 16.40 -15.46
N ASP A 95 6.95 15.53 -14.83
CA ASP A 95 8.19 14.97 -15.38
C ASP A 95 7.94 13.94 -16.52
N GLY A 96 6.67 13.69 -16.86
CA GLY A 96 6.24 12.74 -17.87
C GLY A 96 6.15 11.29 -17.39
N HIS A 97 6.45 11.02 -16.11
CA HIS A 97 6.23 9.71 -15.49
C HIS A 97 4.95 9.74 -14.65
N ASN A 98 4.29 8.60 -14.58
CA ASN A 98 3.06 8.44 -13.81
C ASN A 98 3.27 7.28 -12.83
N TYR A 99 4.12 7.50 -11.82
CA TYR A 99 4.24 6.58 -10.70
C TYR A 99 3.08 6.79 -9.74
N LEU A 100 2.47 5.71 -9.27
CA LEU A 100 1.43 5.82 -8.26
C LEU A 100 2.05 6.40 -6.99
N ALA A 101 1.30 7.27 -6.33
CA ALA A 101 1.69 7.89 -5.08
C ALA A 101 0.51 7.90 -4.12
N ILE A 102 0.81 7.97 -2.82
CA ILE A 102 -0.24 8.26 -1.84
C ILE A 102 -0.91 9.59 -2.19
N CYS A 103 -2.25 9.63 -2.15
CA CYS A 103 -2.94 10.86 -2.49
C CYS A 103 -2.49 12.03 -1.61
N PRO A 104 -2.17 13.21 -2.20
CA PRO A 104 -1.53 14.31 -1.48
C PRO A 104 -2.29 14.82 -0.26
N HIS A 105 -3.61 14.63 -0.22
CA HIS A 105 -4.47 15.05 0.88
C HIS A 105 -4.61 13.99 2.00
N TYR A 106 -4.00 12.81 1.85
CA TYR A 106 -3.95 11.77 2.89
C TYR A 106 -2.76 11.91 3.83
N THR A 107 -1.71 12.60 3.40
CA THR A 107 -0.47 12.76 4.16
C THR A 107 0.09 14.19 4.04
N THR A 108 0.68 14.66 5.14
CA THR A 108 1.52 15.86 5.14
C THR A 108 3.01 15.52 5.01
N GLU A 109 3.36 14.23 5.01
CA GLU A 109 4.72 13.77 4.80
C GLU A 109 5.00 13.57 3.32
N THR A 110 6.26 13.82 2.97
CA THR A 110 6.73 13.71 1.59
C THR A 110 7.21 12.28 1.29
N GLU A 111 8.02 11.69 2.18
CA GLU A 111 8.81 10.48 1.87
C GLU A 111 8.21 9.17 2.41
N GLY A 112 7.55 9.18 3.56
CA GLY A 112 7.13 7.94 4.26
C GLY A 112 5.67 7.54 4.02
N GLY A 113 4.86 8.48 3.54
CA GLY A 113 3.42 8.27 3.37
C GLY A 113 2.67 8.05 4.69
N HIS A 114 3.23 8.41 5.85
CA HIS A 114 2.47 8.29 7.10
C HIS A 114 1.22 9.16 7.03
N LEU A 115 0.09 8.58 7.43
CA LEU A 115 -1.17 9.28 7.37
C LEU A 115 -1.15 10.47 8.33
N GLY A 116 -1.59 11.64 7.85
CA GLY A 116 -1.80 12.80 8.71
C GLY A 116 -2.88 12.54 9.77
N SER A 117 -2.95 13.36 10.83
CA SER A 117 -3.93 13.17 11.91
C SER A 117 -5.37 13.18 11.35
N THR A 118 -6.11 12.07 11.52
CA THR A 118 -7.47 11.88 10.96
C THR A 118 -7.59 12.39 9.51
N SER A 119 -6.69 11.93 8.64
CA SER A 119 -6.83 12.16 7.20
C SER A 119 -7.91 11.25 6.60
N THR A 120 -8.49 11.67 5.47
CA THR A 120 -9.40 10.84 4.67
C THR A 120 -8.78 9.47 4.35
N GLY A 121 -7.46 9.39 4.19
CA GLY A 121 -6.72 8.14 3.97
C GLY A 121 -6.82 7.17 5.14
N ALA A 122 -6.76 7.65 6.40
CA ALA A 122 -6.94 6.79 7.58
C ALA A 122 -8.35 6.18 7.63
N ILE A 123 -9.37 6.97 7.27
CA ILE A 123 -10.74 6.48 7.16
C ILE A 123 -10.85 5.47 6.03
N HIS A 124 -10.18 5.69 4.90
CA HIS A 124 -10.22 4.80 3.74
C HIS A 124 -9.61 3.43 4.08
N VAL A 125 -8.42 3.42 4.68
CA VAL A 125 -7.74 2.21 5.16
C VAL A 125 -8.58 1.49 6.21
N ALA A 126 -9.18 2.22 7.16
CA ALA A 126 -10.04 1.61 8.17
C ALA A 126 -11.29 0.96 7.57
N LYS A 127 -11.94 1.59 6.58
CA LYS A 127 -13.08 1.01 5.86
C LYS A 127 -12.67 -0.25 5.09
N ALA A 128 -11.57 -0.19 4.34
CA ALA A 128 -11.06 -1.33 3.59
C ALA A 128 -10.69 -2.50 4.51
N PHE A 129 -10.04 -2.21 5.64
CA PHE A 129 -9.72 -3.23 6.64
C PHE A 129 -10.98 -3.84 7.26
N TRP A 130 -11.99 -3.01 7.56
CA TRP A 130 -13.29 -3.51 8.04
C TRP A 130 -13.93 -4.46 7.02
N VAL A 131 -13.93 -4.10 5.73
CA VAL A 131 -14.45 -4.96 4.65
C VAL A 131 -13.69 -6.28 4.61
N LEU A 132 -12.35 -6.24 4.61
CA LEU A 132 -11.51 -7.45 4.64
C LEU A 132 -11.86 -8.36 5.81
N MET A 133 -11.92 -7.82 7.03
CA MET A 133 -12.24 -8.59 8.23
C MET A 133 -13.65 -9.16 8.19
N ALA A 134 -14.63 -8.40 7.70
CA ALA A 134 -16.00 -8.87 7.54
C ALA A 134 -16.07 -10.04 6.53
N ARG A 135 -15.36 -9.94 5.40
CA ARG A 135 -15.26 -11.02 4.41
C ARG A 135 -14.65 -12.30 5.01
N LEU A 136 -13.56 -12.17 5.75
CA LEU A 136 -12.92 -13.30 6.44
C LEU A 136 -13.84 -13.93 7.51
N ALA A 137 -14.71 -13.13 8.12
CA ALA A 137 -15.71 -13.60 9.08
C ALA A 137 -16.98 -14.20 8.43
N GLY A 138 -17.04 -14.27 7.10
CA GLY A 138 -18.14 -14.90 6.36
C GLY A 138 -19.20 -13.93 5.83
N TRP A 139 -18.97 -12.61 5.85
CA TRP A 139 -19.85 -11.66 5.17
C TRP A 139 -19.76 -11.85 3.64
N ASP A 140 -20.91 -12.00 2.99
CA ASP A 140 -20.99 -12.24 1.55
C ASP A 140 -20.83 -10.98 0.68
N GLY A 141 -20.64 -9.81 1.31
CA GLY A 141 -20.45 -8.53 0.62
C GLY A 141 -21.76 -7.86 0.22
N SER A 142 -22.90 -8.41 0.63
CA SER A 142 -24.20 -7.78 0.45
C SER A 142 -24.49 -6.79 1.58
N ASN A 143 -24.97 -5.60 1.26
CA ASN A 143 -25.63 -4.78 2.28
C ASN A 143 -26.97 -5.44 2.61
N PRO A 144 -27.34 -5.58 3.90
CA PRO A 144 -28.73 -5.87 4.22
C PRO A 144 -29.59 -4.76 3.60
N GLN A 145 -30.50 -5.17 2.71
CA GLN A 145 -31.51 -4.27 2.14
C GLN A 145 -32.46 -3.74 3.21
#